data_AF-A0A8J6KWI5-F1
#
_entry.id   AF-A0A8J6KWI5-F1
#
_cell.length_a   1.000
_cell.length_b   1.000
_cell.length_c   1.000
_cell.angle_alpha   90.00
_cell.angle_beta   90.00
_cell.angle_gamma   90.00
#
_symmetry.space_group_name_H-M   'P 1'
#
loop_
_entity.id
_entity.type
_entity.pdbx_description
1 polymer ?
#
loop_
_entity_poly.entity_id
_entity_poly.type
_entity_poly.pdbx_seq_one_letter_code
_entity_poly.pdbx_strand_id
1 'polypeptide(L)' 'MDTLYSHSYDLSSAISVLVPLGGPVLCRDEMEEWSASEASLFEEALEKYGKDFNDIRQDFVSGKP' A
#
# COMPACT_ATOMS: atom_id res chain seq x y z
N MET A 1 8.36 -2.78 13.46
CA MET A 1 8.80 -3.62 14.59
C MET A 1 9.34 -4.96 14.11
N ASP A 2 8.77 -5.52 13.05
CA ASP A 2 9.19 -6.80 12.47
C ASP A 2 10.66 -6.84 12.06
N THR A 3 11.19 -5.75 11.49
CA THR A 3 12.62 -5.63 11.17
C THR A 3 13.50 -5.71 12.41
N LEU A 4 13.13 -5.04 13.51
CA LEU A 4 13.90 -5.12 14.75
C LEU A 4 13.84 -6.53 15.35
N TYR A 5 12.64 -7.12 15.40
CA TYR A 5 12.45 -8.48 15.92
C TYR A 5 13.24 -9.52 15.12
N SER A 6 13.18 -9.45 13.78
CA SER A 6 13.90 -10.37 12.88
C SER A 6 15.42 -10.28 13.03
N HIS A 7 15.92 -9.13 13.48
CA HIS A 7 17.35 -8.89 13.72
C HIS A 7 17.72 -9.01 15.21
N SER A 8 16.90 -9.67 16.04
CA SER A 8 17.15 -9.83 17.48
C SER A 8 17.44 -8.52 18.21
N TYR A 9 16.83 -7.43 17.75
CA TYR A 9 17.03 -6.06 18.22
C TYR A 9 18.46 -5.52 18.05
N ASP A 10 19.27 -6.12 17.18
CA ASP A 10 20.53 -5.51 16.75
C ASP A 10 20.24 -4.33 15.81
N LEU A 11 20.52 -3.12 16.31
CA LEU A 11 20.28 -1.88 15.59
C LEU A 11 21.15 -1.76 14.34
N SER A 12 22.42 -2.18 14.39
CA SER A 12 23.33 -2.04 13.25
C SER A 12 22.85 -2.87 12.07
N SER A 13 22.48 -4.13 12.34
CA SER A 13 21.94 -5.02 11.34
C SER A 13 20.56 -4.56 10.84
N ALA A 14 19.64 -4.17 11.74
CA ALA A 14 18.30 -3.73 11.36
C ALA A 14 18.31 -2.46 10.47
N ILE A 15 19.16 -1.48 10.78
CA ILE A 15 19.27 -0.24 9.99
C ILE A 15 19.83 -0.54 8.58
N SER A 16 20.77 -1.49 8.46
CA SER A 16 21.33 -1.86 7.16
C SER A 16 20.28 -2.40 6.17
N VAL A 17 19.19 -2.99 6.68
CA VAL A 17 18.07 -3.50 5.86
C VAL A 17 17.08 -2.40 5.49
N LEU A 18 16.99 -1.32 6.26
CA LEU A 18 16.14 -0.18 5.93
C LEU A 18 16.72 0.67 4.78
N VAL A 19 18.04 0.62 4.59
CA VAL A 19 18.76 1.35 3.52
C VAL A 19 19.72 0.42 2.79
N PRO A 20 19.21 -0.52 1.96
CA PRO A 20 20.06 -1.35 1.11
C PRO A 20 20.81 -0.52 0.05
N LEU A 21 21.75 -1.15 -0.64
CA LEU A 21 22.57 -0.53 -1.71
C LEU A 21 21.77 0.18 -2.82
N GLY A 22 20.48 -0.17 -2.99
CA GLY A 22 19.56 0.44 -3.96
C GLY A 22 18.77 1.65 -3.47
N GLY A 23 18.91 2.05 -2.20
CA GLY A 23 18.14 3.14 -1.59
C GLY A 23 17.19 2.68 -0.48
N PRO A 24 16.52 3.60 0.22
CA PRO A 24 15.66 3.29 1.36
C PRO A 24 14.44 2.47 0.96
N VAL A 25 13.99 1.61 1.87
CA VAL A 25 12.73 0.88 1.72
C VAL A 25 11.55 1.84 1.88
N LEU A 26 10.58 1.78 0.95
CA LEU A 26 9.30 2.47 1.05
C LEU A 26 8.21 1.47 1.41
N CYS A 27 7.46 1.78 2.47
CA CYS A 27 6.30 1.02 2.88
C CYS A 27 5.08 1.92 2.76
N ARG A 28 4.26 1.70 1.73
CA ARG A 28 3.04 2.46 1.47
C ARG A 28 1.83 1.60 1.79
N ASP A 29 0.78 2.22 2.30
CA ASP A 29 -0.53 1.57 2.38
C ASP A 29 -1.29 1.73 1.05
N GLU A 30 -2.43 1.05 0.93
CA GLU A 30 -3.22 1.10 -0.29
C GLU A 30 -3.60 2.51 -0.71
N MET A 31 -3.90 3.40 0.25
CA MET A 31 -4.32 4.78 -0.03
C MET A 31 -3.16 5.62 -0.59
N GLU A 32 -1.94 5.43 -0.07
CA GLU A 32 -0.75 6.10 -0.60
C GLU A 32 -0.26 5.49 -1.93
N GLU A 33 -0.52 4.21 -2.16
CA GLU A 33 -0.20 3.56 -3.43
C GLU A 33 -1.17 3.92 -4.57
N TRP A 34 -2.39 4.33 -4.26
CA TRP A 34 -3.35 4.73 -5.29
C TRP A 34 -2.84 5.93 -6.08
N SER A 35 -2.89 5.79 -7.39
CA SER A 35 -2.77 6.92 -8.30
C SER A 35 -3.95 7.87 -8.14
N ALA A 36 -3.75 9.14 -8.53
CA ALA A 36 -4.81 10.14 -8.51
C ALA A 36 -6.05 9.67 -9.31
N SER A 37 -5.84 8.98 -10.43
CA SER A 37 -6.92 8.40 -11.24
C SER A 37 -7.67 7.27 -10.53
N GLU A 38 -6.97 6.39 -9.80
CA GLU A 38 -7.61 5.30 -9.04
C GLU A 38 -8.44 5.86 -7.88
N ALA A 39 -7.93 6.90 -7.19
CA ALA A 39 -8.69 7.58 -6.15
C ALA A 39 -9.96 8.24 -6.70
N SER A 40 -9.88 8.93 -7.84
CA SER A 40 -11.07 9.54 -8.47
C SER A 40 -12.09 8.49 -8.92
N LEU A 41 -11.65 7.38 -9.52
CA LEU A 41 -12.55 6.27 -9.86
C LEU A 41 -13.24 5.69 -8.61
N PHE A 42 -12.57 5.74 -7.46
CA PHE A 42 -13.08 5.15 -6.21
C PHE A 42 -14.20 6.00 -5.66
N GLU A 43 -13.98 7.31 -5.66
CA GLU A 43 -14.99 8.29 -5.27
C GLU A 43 -16.23 8.18 -6.17
N GLU A 44 -16.05 8.11 -7.49
CA GLU A 44 -17.17 7.95 -8.44
C GLU A 44 -17.96 6.65 -8.21
N ALA A 45 -17.27 5.54 -8.01
CA ALA A 45 -17.92 4.25 -7.74
C ALA A 45 -18.61 4.23 -6.38
N LEU A 46 -18.03 4.87 -5.37
CA LEU A 46 -18.60 4.97 -4.03
C LEU A 46 -19.84 5.86 -4.00
N GLU A 47 -19.88 6.93 -4.80
CA GLU A 47 -21.10 7.73 -5.00
C GLU A 47 -22.20 6.95 -5.73
N LYS A 48 -21.83 6.11 -6.70
CA LYS A 48 -22.78 5.34 -7.53
C LYS A 48 -23.36 4.12 -6.84
N TYR A 49 -22.52 3.34 -6.15
CA TYR A 49 -22.89 2.05 -5.54
C TYR A 49 -22.95 2.09 -4.01
N GLY A 50 -22.62 3.23 -3.39
CA GLY A 50 -22.59 3.37 -1.94
C GLY A 50 -21.43 2.58 -1.33
N LYS A 51 -21.71 1.67 -0.40
CA LYS A 51 -20.70 0.84 0.27
C LYS A 51 -20.74 -0.62 -0.17
N ASP A 52 -21.31 -0.91 -1.33
CA ASP A 52 -21.19 -2.22 -1.94
C ASP A 52 -19.81 -2.36 -2.60
N PHE A 53 -18.84 -2.80 -1.83
CA PHE A 53 -17.45 -2.95 -2.30
C PHE A 53 -17.30 -4.04 -3.36
N ASN A 54 -18.26 -4.98 -3.47
CA ASN A 54 -18.17 -6.02 -4.48
C ASN A 54 -18.53 -5.46 -5.87
N ASP A 55 -19.54 -4.58 -5.92
CA ASP A 55 -19.93 -3.87 -7.14
C ASP A 55 -18.93 -2.77 -7.50
N ILE A 56 -18.41 -2.02 -6.51
CA ILE A 56 -17.30 -1.08 -6.73
C ILE A 56 -16.10 -1.79 -7.35
N ARG A 57 -15.70 -2.94 -6.80
CA ARG A 57 -14.57 -3.73 -7.33
C ARG A 57 -14.80 -4.21 -8.76
N GLN A 58 -16.04 -4.48 -9.16
CA GLN A 58 -16.39 -4.84 -10.54
C GLN A 58 -16.31 -3.67 -11.52
N ASP A 59 -16.48 -2.42 -11.09
CA ASP A 59 -16.18 -1.25 -11.94
C ASP A 59 -14.68 -0.91 -11.94
N PHE A 60 -13.96 -1.36 -10.91
CA PHE A 60 -12.52 -1.21 -10.70
C PHE A 60 -11.63 -2.21 -11.47
N VAL A 61 -12.11 -2.84 -12.55
CA VAL A 61 -11.38 -3.91 -13.28
C VAL A 61 -10.09 -3.40 -13.92
N SER A 62 -9.03 -3.24 -13.14
CA SER A 62 -7.60 -3.31 -13.49
C SER A 62 -6.75 -3.04 -12.26
N GLY A 63 -6.09 -4.08 -11.73
CA GLY A 63 -4.76 -3.92 -11.16
C GLY A 63 -4.55 -4.24 -9.68
N LYS A 64 -5.55 -4.07 -8.80
CA LYS A 64 -5.38 -4.32 -7.36
C LYS A 64 -6.21 -5.50 -6.85
N PRO A 65 -5.60 -6.47 -6.14
CA PRO A 65 -6.28 -7.67 -5.62
C PRO A 65 -7.34 -7.37 -4.55
#